data_AF-A0A1G0CWW0-F1
#
_entry.id   AF-A0A1G0CWW0-F1
#
_cell.length_a   1.000
_cell.length_b   1.000
_cell.length_c   1.000
_cell.angle_alpha   90.00
_cell.angle_beta   90.00
_cell.angle_gamma   90.00
#
_symmetry.space_group_name_H-M   'P 1'
#
loop_
_entity.id
_entity.type
_entity.pdbx_description
1 polymer ?
#
loop_
_entity_poly.entity_id
_entity_poly.type
_entity_poly.pdbx_seq_one_letter_code
_entity_poly.pdbx_strand_id
1 'polypeptide(L)'
;MKRGTVLQPLSREHHTALTLAKACERAAQSRDESLVAKTCQRVIRAFSAELEPHFQVEEQSLLPLLRSAETQSLVQRTMADHQQLRALLDDLRRNDSEALGGFGKGLSAHVRFEERELFPVIENLL
;
A
#
# COMPACT_ATOMS: atom_id res chain seq x y z
N MET A 1 -6.49 -6.52 17.24
CA MET A 1 -5.26 -6.60 18.05
C MET A 1 -4.74 -5.18 18.23
N LYS A 2 -4.34 -4.76 19.43
CA LYS A 2 -3.72 -3.44 19.62
C LYS A 2 -2.24 -3.59 19.24
N ARG A 3 -1.76 -2.78 18.30
CA ARG A 3 -0.35 -2.76 17.91
C ARG A 3 0.53 -2.16 19.00
N GLY A 4 1.80 -2.52 19.02
CA GLY A 4 2.85 -1.81 19.74
C GLY A 4 2.84 -0.31 19.39
N THR A 5 3.28 0.54 20.32
CA THR A 5 3.18 2.01 20.20
C THR A 5 3.83 2.56 18.93
N VAL A 6 4.92 1.93 18.47
CA VAL A 6 5.66 2.32 17.26
C VAL A 6 4.88 2.02 15.97
N LEU A 7 4.12 0.92 15.92
CA LEU A 7 3.39 0.51 14.70
C LEU A 7 1.95 1.05 14.65
N GLN A 8 1.40 1.53 15.77
CA GLN A 8 0.04 2.09 15.80
C GLN A 8 -0.20 3.22 14.78
N PRO A 9 0.72 4.17 14.57
CA PRO A 9 0.53 5.21 13.55
C PRO A 9 0.39 4.61 12.14
N LEU A 10 1.29 3.73 11.74
CA LEU A 10 1.28 3.06 10.43
C LEU A 10 0.00 2.24 10.22
N SER A 11 -0.39 1.43 11.22
CA SER A 11 -1.64 0.67 11.16
C SER A 11 -2.90 1.54 11.10
N ARG A 12 -2.87 2.80 11.54
CA ARG A 12 -4.02 3.72 11.36
C ARG A 12 -4.11 4.19 9.92
N GLU A 13 -2.97 4.47 9.28
CA GLU A 13 -2.90 4.90 7.87
C GLU A 13 -3.43 3.81 6.93
N HIS A 14 -3.24 2.53 7.28
CA HIS A 14 -3.83 1.39 6.58
C HIS A 14 -5.36 1.43 6.41
N HIS A 15 -6.09 2.05 7.35
CA HIS A 15 -7.54 2.18 7.20
C HIS A 15 -7.91 3.09 6.01
N THR A 16 -7.19 4.20 5.86
CA THR A 16 -7.37 5.13 4.74
C THR A 16 -6.94 4.48 3.43
N ALA A 17 -5.80 3.78 3.43
CA ALA A 17 -5.31 3.02 2.28
C ALA A 17 -6.33 1.97 1.79
N LEU A 18 -6.94 1.20 2.69
CA LEU A 18 -7.97 0.21 2.34
C LEU A 18 -9.26 0.85 1.81
N THR A 19 -9.60 2.05 2.28
CA THR A 19 -10.75 2.80 1.75
C THR A 19 -10.48 3.30 0.34
N LEU A 20 -9.25 3.78 0.08
CA LEU A 20 -8.80 4.17 -1.25
C LEU A 20 -8.79 2.97 -2.21
N ALA A 21 -8.22 1.85 -1.79
CA ALA A 21 -8.18 0.61 -2.57
C ALA A 21 -9.58 0.16 -3.06
N LYS A 22 -10.56 0.13 -2.13
CA LYS A 22 -11.96 -0.19 -2.48
C LYS A 22 -12.58 0.81 -3.45
N ALA A 23 -12.24 2.10 -3.36
CA ALA A 23 -12.71 3.10 -4.29
C ALA A 23 -12.14 2.87 -5.70
N CYS A 24 -10.87 2.49 -5.80
CA CYS A 24 -10.21 2.15 -7.07
C CYS A 24 -10.90 0.96 -7.74
N GLU A 25 -11.09 -0.14 -7.00
CA GLU A 25 -11.74 -1.35 -7.52
C GLU A 25 -13.17 -1.07 -8.03
N ARG A 26 -13.94 -0.25 -7.29
CA ARG A 26 -15.30 0.13 -7.69
C ARG A 26 -15.31 1.01 -8.94
N ALA A 27 -14.43 2.00 -9.01
CA ALA A 27 -14.33 2.90 -10.16
C ALA A 27 -13.89 2.14 -11.42
N ALA A 28 -12.93 1.22 -11.31
CA ALA A 28 -12.50 0.40 -12.43
C ALA A 28 -13.62 -0.49 -13.00
N GLN A 29 -14.54 -0.96 -12.14
CA GLN A 29 -15.67 -1.81 -12.54
C GLN A 29 -16.90 -1.03 -13.03
N SER A 30 -16.98 0.29 -12.80
CA SER A 30 -18.19 1.06 -13.06
C SER A 30 -18.44 1.35 -14.54
N ARG A 31 -17.41 1.22 -15.40
CA ARG A 31 -17.42 1.68 -16.80
C ARG A 31 -17.74 3.18 -16.96
N ASP A 32 -17.56 3.96 -15.90
CA ASP A 32 -17.74 5.41 -15.87
C ASP A 32 -16.36 6.08 -15.94
N GLU A 33 -16.01 6.61 -17.13
CA GLU A 33 -14.72 7.26 -17.40
C GLU A 33 -14.49 8.48 -16.51
N SER A 34 -15.55 9.22 -16.15
CA SER A 34 -15.44 10.38 -15.25
C SER A 34 -15.11 9.94 -13.83
N LEU A 35 -15.76 8.88 -13.34
CA LEU A 35 -15.45 8.29 -12.05
C LEU A 35 -14.03 7.70 -12.01
N VAL A 36 -13.60 7.03 -13.07
CA VAL A 36 -12.21 6.53 -13.22
C VAL A 36 -11.23 7.69 -13.12
N ALA A 37 -11.39 8.72 -13.95
CA ALA A 37 -10.47 9.87 -13.98
C ALA A 37 -10.40 10.60 -12.63
N LYS A 38 -11.55 10.83 -11.99
CA LYS A 38 -11.62 11.43 -10.65
C LYS A 38 -10.91 10.57 -9.60
N THR A 39 -11.05 9.25 -9.71
CA THR A 39 -10.44 8.32 -8.74
C THR A 39 -8.93 8.20 -8.97
N CYS A 40 -8.45 8.15 -10.22
CA CYS A 40 -7.02 8.22 -10.53
C CYS A 40 -6.36 9.47 -9.96
N GLN A 41 -6.96 10.65 -10.13
CA GLN A 41 -6.45 11.89 -9.53
C GLN A 41 -6.40 11.83 -8.00
N ARG A 42 -7.42 11.24 -7.37
CA ARG A 42 -7.43 11.02 -5.93
C ARG A 42 -6.30 10.10 -5.49
N VAL A 43 -6.05 9.01 -6.22
CA VAL A 43 -4.96 8.07 -5.92
C VAL A 43 -3.61 8.76 -6.04
N ILE A 44 -3.35 9.50 -7.12
CA ILE A 44 -2.06 10.20 -7.31
C ILE A 44 -1.78 11.17 -6.17
N ARG A 45 -2.81 11.92 -5.71
CA ARG A 45 -2.68 12.84 -4.57
C ARG A 45 -2.39 12.10 -3.26
N ALA A 46 -3.18 11.07 -2.96
CA ALA A 46 -3.01 10.27 -1.75
C ALA A 46 -1.68 9.51 -1.76
N PHE A 47 -1.21 9.07 -2.93
CA PHE A 47 0.07 8.40 -3.07
C PHE A 47 1.21 9.31 -2.62
N SER A 48 1.27 10.54 -3.16
CA SER A 48 2.33 11.48 -2.82
C SER A 48 2.24 11.99 -1.38
N ALA A 49 1.04 12.12 -0.82
CA ALA A 49 0.83 12.74 0.48
C ALA A 49 0.86 11.75 1.66
N GLU A 50 0.49 10.49 1.41
CA GLU A 50 0.26 9.50 2.46
C GLU A 50 1.03 8.20 2.20
N LEU A 51 0.85 7.56 1.04
CA LEU A 51 1.42 6.22 0.79
C LEU A 51 2.93 6.22 0.60
N GLU A 52 3.50 7.17 -0.15
CA GLU A 52 4.95 7.22 -0.35
C GLU A 52 5.71 7.52 0.95
N PRO A 53 5.29 8.50 1.79
CA PRO A 53 5.88 8.67 3.11
C PRO A 53 5.77 7.42 4.00
N HIS A 54 4.62 6.73 3.95
CA HIS A 54 4.40 5.48 4.68
C HIS A 54 5.41 4.41 4.26
N PHE A 55 5.50 4.13 2.96
CA PHE A 55 6.47 3.17 2.40
C PHE A 55 7.89 3.52 2.79
N GLN A 56 8.26 4.80 2.78
CA GLN A 56 9.61 5.22 3.18
C GLN A 56 9.92 4.94 4.65
N VAL A 57 8.94 5.11 5.55
CA VAL A 57 9.13 4.75 6.96
C VAL A 57 9.38 3.25 7.09
N GLU A 58 8.61 2.43 6.38
CA GLU A 58 8.78 0.98 6.41
C GLU A 58 10.14 0.56 5.84
N GLU A 59 10.48 1.04 4.64
CA GLU A 59 11.72 0.73 3.94
C GLU A 59 12.97 1.16 4.72
N GLN A 60 12.94 2.34 5.33
CA GLN A 60 14.12 2.94 5.97
C GLN A 60 14.24 2.62 7.45
N SER A 61 13.14 2.31 8.14
CA SER A 61 13.13 2.14 9.60
C SER A 61 12.73 0.75 10.05
N LEU A 62 11.79 0.09 9.35
CA LEU A 62 11.26 -1.20 9.78
C LEU A 62 11.98 -2.38 9.11
N LEU A 63 12.06 -2.39 7.78
CA LEU A 63 12.70 -3.47 7.02
C LEU A 63 14.16 -3.72 7.44
N PRO A 64 14.99 -2.72 7.82
CA PRO A 64 16.36 -2.96 8.29
C PRO A 64 16.48 -3.74 9.61
N LEU A 65 15.39 -3.93 10.34
CA LEU A 65 15.33 -4.78 11.54
C LEU A 65 15.26 -6.28 11.17
N LEU A 66 14.76 -6.60 9.97
CA LEU A 66 14.56 -7.95 9.46
C LEU A 66 15.83 -8.49 8.78
N ARG A 67 16.83 -8.85 9.58
CA ARG A 67 18.17 -9.24 9.10
C ARG A 67 18.39 -10.74 8.93
N SER A 68 17.43 -11.55 9.35
CA SER A 68 17.57 -13.01 9.35
C SER A 68 17.16 -13.62 8.01
N ALA A 69 17.71 -14.78 7.66
CA ALA A 69 17.35 -15.47 6.43
C ALA A 69 15.85 -15.83 6.38
N GLU A 70 15.25 -16.09 7.54
CA GLU A 70 13.82 -16.43 7.68
C GLU A 70 12.91 -15.23 7.43
N THR A 71 13.38 -14.00 7.62
CA THR A 71 12.59 -12.77 7.45
C THR A 71 12.82 -12.09 6.11
N GLN A 72 13.83 -12.55 5.34
CA GLN A 72 14.20 -11.96 4.06
C GLN A 72 13.07 -11.99 3.02
N SER A 73 12.22 -13.01 3.04
CA SER A 73 11.06 -13.12 2.13
C SER A 73 10.02 -12.02 2.39
N LEU A 74 9.86 -11.59 3.64
CA LEU A 74 8.96 -10.49 4.00
C LEU A 74 9.47 -9.16 3.42
N VAL A 75 10.77 -8.90 3.58
CA VAL A 75 11.43 -7.70 3.03
C VAL A 75 11.29 -7.66 1.51
N GLN A 76 11.59 -8.77 0.83
CA GLN A 76 11.48 -8.86 -0.63
C GLN A 76 10.05 -8.61 -1.11
N ARG A 77 9.06 -9.18 -0.42
CA ARG A 77 7.64 -8.96 -0.75
C ARG A 77 7.23 -7.50 -0.57
N THR A 78 7.55 -6.87 0.57
CA THR A 78 7.24 -5.45 0.82
C THR A 78 7.83 -4.56 -0.28
N MET A 79 9.13 -4.73 -0.59
CA MET A 79 9.78 -3.95 -1.64
C MET A 79 9.16 -4.16 -3.02
N ALA A 80 8.80 -5.40 -3.36
CA ALA A 80 8.17 -5.73 -4.63
C ALA A 80 6.76 -5.11 -4.76
N ASP A 81 5.95 -5.21 -3.70
CA ASP A 81 4.63 -4.59 -3.64
C ASP A 81 4.73 -3.06 -3.81
N HIS A 82 5.65 -2.41 -3.10
CA HIS A 82 5.87 -0.96 -3.22
C HIS A 82 6.30 -0.56 -4.62
N GLN A 83 7.25 -1.29 -5.21
CA GLN A 83 7.72 -1.05 -6.58
C GLN A 83 6.58 -1.19 -7.59
N GLN A 84 5.74 -2.22 -7.44
CA GLN A 84 4.59 -2.44 -8.31
C GLN A 84 3.56 -1.29 -8.20
N LEU A 85 3.26 -0.85 -6.98
CA LEU A 85 2.32 0.27 -6.76
C LEU A 85 2.86 1.59 -7.33
N ARG A 86 4.17 1.86 -7.18
CA ARG A 86 4.85 3.02 -7.80
C ARG A 86 4.78 2.97 -9.33
N ALA A 87 5.01 1.80 -9.92
CA ALA A 87 5.04 1.62 -11.38
C ALA A 87 3.69 1.93 -12.05
N LEU A 88 2.57 1.72 -11.34
CA LEU A 88 1.23 1.99 -11.88
C LEU A 88 0.91 3.49 -12.00
N LEU A 89 1.65 4.38 -11.34
CA LEU A 89 1.32 5.81 -11.28
C LEU A 89 1.28 6.49 -12.65
N ASP A 90 2.15 6.08 -13.58
CA ASP A 90 2.17 6.66 -14.93
C ASP A 90 0.90 6.32 -15.71
N ASP A 91 0.35 5.13 -15.51
CA ASP A 91 -0.87 4.66 -16.16
C ASP A 91 -2.10 5.33 -15.53
N LEU A 92 -2.08 5.52 -14.21
CA LEU A 92 -3.11 6.29 -13.51
C LEU A 92 -3.17 7.74 -14.00
N ARG A 93 -2.03 8.38 -14.33
CA ARG A 93 -2.01 9.73 -14.92
C ARG A 93 -2.70 9.78 -16.29
N ARG A 94 -2.81 8.66 -16.98
CA ARG A 94 -3.54 8.51 -18.25
C ARG A 94 -4.98 8.05 -18.06
N ASN A 95 -5.47 8.02 -16.81
CA ASN A 95 -6.79 7.54 -16.41
C ASN A 95 -7.06 6.08 -16.83
N ASP A 96 -6.01 5.26 -16.83
CA ASP A 96 -6.14 3.85 -17.20
C ASP A 96 -6.95 3.07 -16.14
N SER A 97 -8.07 2.51 -16.56
CA SER A 97 -9.00 1.78 -15.68
C SER A 97 -8.43 0.44 -15.20
N GLU A 98 -7.64 -0.25 -16.02
CA GLU A 98 -7.01 -1.51 -15.65
C GLU A 98 -5.93 -1.28 -14.59
N ALA A 99 -5.10 -0.25 -14.79
CA ALA A 99 -4.10 0.17 -13.81
C ALA A 99 -4.77 0.61 -12.49
N LEU A 100 -5.91 1.32 -12.55
CA LEU A 100 -6.68 1.70 -11.35
C LEU A 100 -7.18 0.46 -10.59
N GLY A 101 -7.73 -0.52 -11.30
CA GLY A 101 -8.16 -1.78 -10.71
C GLY A 101 -6.98 -2.57 -10.12
N GLY A 102 -5.85 -2.60 -10.82
CA GLY A 102 -4.60 -3.23 -10.39
C GLY A 102 -4.04 -2.59 -9.13
N PHE A 103 -4.01 -1.26 -9.08
CA PHE A 103 -3.55 -0.50 -7.92
C PHE A 103 -4.42 -0.79 -6.69
N GLY A 104 -5.74 -0.78 -6.84
CA GLY A 104 -6.67 -1.08 -5.74
C GLY A 104 -6.44 -2.48 -5.15
N LYS A 105 -6.36 -3.50 -6.02
CA LYS A 105 -6.11 -4.87 -5.60
C LYS A 105 -4.74 -5.03 -4.93
N GLY A 106 -3.70 -4.45 -5.53
CA GLY A 106 -2.34 -4.47 -5.00
C GLY A 106 -2.25 -3.85 -3.62
N LEU A 107 -2.78 -2.62 -3.46
CA LEU A 107 -2.76 -1.92 -2.17
C LEU A 107 -3.53 -2.67 -1.08
N SER A 108 -4.69 -3.24 -1.43
CA SER A 108 -5.48 -4.06 -0.50
C SER A 108 -4.75 -5.33 -0.05
N ALA A 109 -4.07 -6.01 -0.98
CA ALA A 109 -3.30 -7.22 -0.68
C ALA A 109 -2.07 -6.90 0.18
N HIS A 110 -1.36 -5.83 -0.16
CA HIS A 110 -0.20 -5.33 0.55
C HIS A 110 -0.52 -4.94 2.00
N VAL A 111 -1.52 -4.09 2.25
CA VAL A 111 -1.92 -3.71 3.61
C VAL A 111 -2.33 -4.93 4.46
N ARG A 112 -3.02 -5.90 3.85
CA ARG A 112 -3.41 -7.14 4.56
C ARG A 112 -2.20 -8.00 4.91
N PHE A 113 -1.22 -8.07 4.02
CA PHE A 113 0.04 -8.76 4.28
C PHE A 113 0.77 -8.12 5.45
N GLU A 114 0.87 -6.80 5.45
CA GLU A 114 1.62 -6.11 6.50
C GLU A 114 1.00 -6.33 7.87
N GLU A 115 -0.32 -6.14 7.96
CA GLU A 115 -1.05 -6.38 9.20
C GLU A 115 -0.98 -7.85 9.67
N ARG A 116 -0.97 -8.82 8.77
CA ARG A 116 -1.11 -10.24 9.17
C ARG A 116 0.22 -10.97 9.31
N GLU A 117 1.25 -10.51 8.62
CA GLU A 117 2.50 -11.25 8.46
C GLU A 117 3.70 -10.38 8.83
N LEU A 118 3.85 -9.18 8.24
CA LEU A 118 5.03 -8.33 8.47
C LEU A 118 5.07 -7.74 9.89
N PHE A 119 4.02 -7.00 10.28
CA PHE A 119 3.98 -6.26 11.54
C PHE A 119 4.05 -7.18 12.75
N PRO A 120 3.36 -8.33 12.81
CA PRO A 120 3.54 -9.27 13.92
C PRO A 120 4.99 -9.74 14.13
N VAL A 121 5.76 -9.90 13.03
CA VAL A 121 7.17 -10.27 13.14
C VAL A 121 8.01 -9.10 13.67
N ILE A 122 7.78 -7.89 13.17
CA ILE A 122 8.47 -6.68 13.66
C ILE A 122 8.14 -6.42 15.14
N GLU A 123 6.90 -6.63 15.57
CA GLU A 123 6.51 -6.47 16.99
C GLU A 123 7.28 -7.38 17.93
N ASN A 124 7.70 -8.57 17.48
CA ASN A 124 8.52 -9.46 18.31
C ASN A 124 9.99 -9.05 18.39
N LEU A 125 10.41 -8.08 17.57
CA LEU A 125 11.78 -7.54 17.52
C LEU A 125 11.91 -6.19 18.25
N LEU A 126 10.79 -5.57 18.63
CA LEU A 126 10.69 -4.30 19.37
C LEU A 126 10.49 -4.54 20.87
#